data_AF-A0A2J5PE64-F1
#
_entry.id   AF-A0A2J5PE64-F1
#
_cell.length_a   1.000
_cell.length_b   1.000
_cell.length_c   1.000
_cell.angle_alpha   90.00
_cell.angle_beta   90.00
_cell.angle_gamma   90.00
#
_symmetry.space_group_name_H-M   'P 1'
#
loop_
_entity.id
_entity.type
_entity.pdbx_description
1 polymer ?
#
loop_
_entity_poly.entity_id
_entity_poly.type
_entity_poly.pdbx_seq_one_letter_code
_entity_poly.pdbx_strand_id
1 'polypeptide(L)'
;FNAQKGAFDITIQGQSGATDFTLTSQIVSNTLSRTTDASTLAVGVSWNGNALNKTTPVTMIDTANNISAGLDALAVATAFAGADRVSTQGNFDFTVDSATSDGSTAAEFKDLTDGYWSGDVRVQFNAVWTI
;
A
#
# COMPACT_ATOMS: atom_id res chain seq x y z
N PHE A 1 -13.18 13.44 7.81
CA PHE A 1 -11.72 13.22 7.90
C PHE A 1 -11.04 13.72 6.64
N ASN A 2 -9.82 14.26 6.73
CA ASN A 2 -9.05 14.67 5.54
C ASN A 2 -8.30 13.47 4.92
N ALA A 3 -7.84 13.63 3.68
CA ALA A 3 -6.92 12.69 3.05
C ALA A 3 -5.45 13.05 3.36
N GLN A 4 -4.55 12.06 3.27
CA GLN A 4 -3.12 12.22 3.47
C GLN A 4 -2.32 11.48 2.40
N LYS A 5 -1.15 12.01 2.04
CA LYS A 5 -0.17 11.30 1.22
C LYS A 5 0.93 10.72 2.10
N GLY A 6 1.13 9.41 2.05
CA GLY A 6 2.25 8.75 2.73
C GLY A 6 3.29 8.30 1.72
N ALA A 7 4.48 8.91 1.79
CA ALA A 7 5.61 8.52 0.96
C ALA A 7 6.22 7.19 1.43
N PHE A 8 6.78 6.44 0.51
CA PHE A 8 7.56 5.24 0.78
C PHE A 8 8.78 5.16 -0.15
N ASP A 9 9.82 4.51 0.33
CA ASP A 9 11.02 4.14 -0.45
C ASP A 9 11.01 2.63 -0.70
N ILE A 10 11.37 2.22 -1.92
CA ILE A 10 11.64 0.82 -2.25
C ILE A 10 13.06 0.73 -2.79
N THR A 11 13.84 -0.21 -2.26
CA THR A 11 15.15 -0.56 -2.80
C THR A 11 15.19 -2.04 -3.09
N ILE A 12 15.50 -2.38 -4.34
CA ILE A 12 15.70 -3.77 -4.76
C ILE A 12 17.18 -4.04 -4.98
N GLN A 13 17.58 -5.30 -4.80
CA GLN A 13 18.85 -5.82 -5.28
C GLN A 13 18.57 -6.48 -6.64
N GLY A 14 19.27 -6.06 -7.70
CA GLY A 14 19.14 -6.72 -8.99
C GLY A 14 19.51 -8.20 -8.91
N GLN A 15 18.83 -9.03 -9.69
CA GLN A 15 19.04 -10.46 -9.78
C GLN A 15 19.50 -10.82 -11.20
N SER A 16 20.79 -11.09 -11.35
CA SER A 16 21.38 -11.45 -12.65
C SER A 16 20.67 -12.67 -13.27
N GLY A 17 20.39 -12.58 -14.57
CA GLY A 17 19.64 -13.60 -15.31
C GLY A 17 18.13 -13.42 -15.27
N ALA A 18 17.60 -12.49 -14.47
CA ALA A 18 16.17 -12.20 -14.52
C ALA A 18 15.75 -11.64 -15.89
N THR A 19 14.67 -12.18 -16.43
CA THR A 19 14.05 -11.77 -17.69
C THR A 19 12.82 -10.90 -17.47
N ASP A 20 12.24 -10.94 -16.26
CA ASP A 20 11.07 -10.15 -15.87
C ASP A 20 11.09 -9.84 -14.36
N PHE A 21 10.39 -8.78 -13.98
CA PHE A 21 10.21 -8.33 -12.61
C PHE A 21 8.76 -7.88 -12.35
N THR A 22 8.17 -8.41 -11.28
CA THR A 22 6.84 -8.02 -10.81
C THR A 22 6.93 -7.48 -9.38
N LEU A 23 6.22 -6.38 -9.12
CA LEU A 23 6.01 -5.81 -7.79
C LEU A 23 4.52 -5.60 -7.56
N THR A 24 3.99 -6.16 -6.48
CA THR A 24 2.60 -5.96 -6.06
C THR A 24 2.51 -5.41 -4.65
N SER A 25 1.44 -4.67 -4.32
CA SER A 25 1.14 -4.21 -2.97
C SER A 25 -0.21 -4.70 -2.44
N GLN A 26 -0.32 -4.95 -1.14
CA GLN A 26 -1.54 -5.47 -0.50
C GLN A 26 -1.67 -4.96 0.94
N ILE A 27 -2.89 -4.67 1.39
CA ILE A 27 -3.14 -4.27 2.79
C ILE A 27 -2.98 -5.50 3.69
N VAL A 28 -2.25 -5.34 4.79
CA VAL A 28 -2.17 -6.31 5.90
C VAL A 28 -3.09 -5.88 7.04
N SER A 29 -2.96 -4.62 7.48
CA SER A 29 -3.80 -4.02 8.52
C SER A 29 -4.13 -2.57 8.16
N ASN A 30 -5.31 -2.11 8.54
CA ASN A 30 -5.78 -0.76 8.23
C ASN A 30 -6.85 -0.26 9.23
N THR A 31 -6.87 -0.79 10.45
CA THR A 31 -7.87 -0.45 11.45
C THR A 31 -7.24 0.41 12.54
N LEU A 32 -7.83 1.57 12.79
CA LEU A 32 -7.52 2.42 13.93
C LEU A 32 -8.59 2.19 14.99
N SER A 33 -8.20 2.06 16.25
CA SER A 33 -9.12 1.81 17.38
C SER A 33 -9.07 2.99 18.35
N ARG A 34 -10.23 3.35 18.91
CA ARG A 34 -10.29 4.33 19.99
C ARG A 34 -9.90 3.67 21.30
N THR A 35 -9.25 4.41 22.19
CA THR A 35 -8.75 3.86 23.47
C THR A 35 -9.81 3.80 24.55
N THR A 36 -10.90 4.57 24.43
CA THR A 36 -11.95 4.70 25.45
C THR A 36 -13.10 3.72 25.28
N ASP A 37 -13.25 3.13 24.09
CA ASP A 37 -14.26 2.12 23.77
C ASP A 37 -13.85 1.32 22.54
N ALA A 38 -14.76 0.49 22.01
CA ALA A 38 -14.49 -0.38 20.88
C ALA A 38 -14.66 0.27 19.50
N SER A 39 -14.94 1.58 19.41
CA SER A 39 -15.11 2.24 18.12
C SER A 39 -13.86 2.11 17.25
N THR A 40 -14.05 1.86 15.94
CA THR A 40 -12.94 1.76 14.98
C THR A 40 -13.14 2.64 13.75
N LEU A 41 -12.03 3.02 13.12
CA LEU A 41 -11.97 3.61 11.79
C LEU A 41 -11.20 2.66 10.86
N ALA A 42 -11.71 2.46 9.65
CA ALA A 42 -10.99 1.75 8.59
C ALA A 42 -10.31 2.77 7.66
N VAL A 43 -9.01 2.61 7.47
CA VAL A 43 -8.20 3.46 6.60
C VAL A 43 -8.17 2.87 5.19
N GLY A 44 -8.59 3.65 4.21
CA GLY A 44 -8.37 3.37 2.80
C GLY A 44 -6.92 3.63 2.41
N VAL A 45 -6.37 2.78 1.55
CA VAL A 45 -5.04 2.98 0.95
C VAL A 45 -5.16 2.79 -0.55
N SER A 46 -4.72 3.76 -1.34
CA SER A 46 -4.75 3.65 -2.80
C SER A 46 -3.42 4.00 -3.47
N TRP A 47 -3.13 3.30 -4.55
CA TRP A 47 -1.99 3.51 -5.44
C TRP A 47 -2.49 3.99 -6.80
N ASN A 48 -2.14 5.24 -7.18
CA ASN A 48 -2.57 5.85 -8.45
C ASN A 48 -4.07 5.70 -8.72
N GLY A 49 -4.90 5.91 -7.68
CA GLY A 49 -6.36 5.78 -7.74
C GLY A 49 -6.90 4.35 -7.61
N ASN A 50 -6.05 3.32 -7.58
CA ASN A 50 -6.48 1.94 -7.36
C ASN A 50 -6.46 1.61 -5.87
N ALA A 51 -7.61 1.26 -5.30
CA ALA A 51 -7.71 0.84 -3.90
C ALA A 51 -6.99 -0.49 -3.67
N LEU A 52 -6.11 -0.52 -2.67
CA LEU A 52 -5.57 -1.76 -2.16
C LEU A 52 -6.62 -2.42 -1.27
N ASN A 53 -6.55 -3.74 -1.14
CA ASN A 53 -7.41 -4.50 -0.23
C ASN A 53 -6.60 -5.65 0.40
N LYS A 54 -7.25 -6.43 1.28
CA LYS A 54 -6.62 -7.52 2.04
C LYS A 54 -6.53 -8.84 1.28
N THR A 55 -7.17 -9.00 0.12
CA THR A 55 -7.31 -10.30 -0.56
C THR A 55 -6.62 -10.36 -1.92
N THR A 56 -6.64 -9.25 -2.66
CA THR A 56 -6.13 -9.16 -4.03
C THR A 56 -5.04 -8.11 -4.09
N PRO A 57 -3.78 -8.51 -4.36
CA PRO A 57 -2.69 -7.56 -4.55
C PRO A 57 -2.94 -6.64 -5.75
N VAL A 58 -2.49 -5.39 -5.64
CA VAL A 58 -2.45 -4.41 -6.72
C VAL A 58 -1.08 -4.46 -7.38
N THR A 59 -1.04 -4.70 -8.69
CA THR A 59 0.19 -4.65 -9.48
C THR A 59 0.70 -3.22 -9.58
N MET A 60 1.98 -3.02 -9.23
CA MET A 60 2.68 -1.75 -9.31
C MET A 60 3.73 -1.77 -10.43
N ILE A 61 4.44 -2.88 -10.58
CA ILE A 61 5.37 -3.15 -11.67
C ILE A 61 5.09 -4.54 -12.22
N ASP A 62 5.11 -4.68 -13.54
CA ASP A 62 5.09 -5.94 -14.28
C ASP A 62 5.76 -5.67 -15.63
N THR A 63 7.04 -6.04 -15.75
CA THR A 63 7.83 -5.65 -16.93
C THR A 63 7.42 -6.43 -18.18
N ALA A 64 6.95 -7.67 -18.05
CA ALA A 64 6.39 -8.45 -19.15
C ALA A 64 5.14 -7.79 -19.76
N ASN A 65 4.33 -7.12 -18.94
CA ASN A 65 3.13 -6.39 -19.38
C ASN A 65 3.33 -4.87 -19.54
N ASN A 66 4.58 -4.38 -19.48
CA ASN A 66 4.93 -2.96 -19.60
C ASN A 66 4.27 -2.05 -18.54
N ILE A 67 4.14 -2.53 -17.31
CA ILE A 67 3.61 -1.77 -16.17
C ILE A 67 4.77 -1.30 -15.30
N SER A 68 4.88 0.00 -15.07
CA SER A 68 5.83 0.61 -14.11
C SER A 68 5.16 1.60 -13.15
N ALA A 69 4.00 2.16 -13.54
CA ALA A 69 3.13 3.03 -12.74
C ALA A 69 3.84 4.20 -12.00
N GLY A 70 4.91 4.76 -12.57
CA GLY A 70 5.72 5.82 -11.95
C GLY A 70 6.89 5.33 -11.09
N LEU A 71 7.13 4.02 -11.04
CA LEU A 71 8.30 3.38 -10.42
C LEU A 71 9.33 2.95 -11.49
N ASP A 72 9.44 3.71 -12.59
CA ASP A 72 10.20 3.36 -13.80
C ASP A 72 11.66 2.97 -13.54
N ALA A 73 12.29 3.58 -12.52
CA ALA A 73 13.67 3.27 -12.14
C ALA A 73 13.88 1.79 -11.76
N LEU A 74 12.85 1.09 -11.30
CA LEU A 74 12.92 -0.34 -10.97
C LEU A 74 12.45 -1.24 -12.12
N ALA A 75 11.73 -0.69 -13.11
CA ALA A 75 11.14 -1.43 -14.23
C ALA A 75 12.08 -1.57 -15.45
N VAL A 76 13.37 -1.30 -15.27
CA VAL A 76 14.40 -1.42 -16.33
C VAL A 76 15.35 -2.57 -16.03
N ALA A 77 15.80 -3.27 -17.08
CA ALA A 77 16.65 -4.46 -16.94
C ALA A 77 17.95 -4.19 -16.18
N THR A 78 18.53 -2.99 -16.31
CA THR A 78 19.73 -2.61 -15.54
C THR A 78 19.48 -2.55 -14.04
N ALA A 79 18.23 -2.35 -13.60
CA ALA A 79 17.84 -2.37 -12.19
C ALA A 79 17.47 -3.78 -11.74
N PHE A 80 16.48 -4.41 -12.36
CA PHE A 80 15.98 -5.70 -11.87
C PHE A 80 16.87 -6.89 -12.24
N ALA A 81 17.59 -6.85 -13.37
CA ALA A 81 18.52 -7.90 -13.80
C ALA A 81 19.99 -7.53 -13.60
N GLY A 82 20.27 -6.36 -13.02
CA GLY A 82 21.61 -5.87 -12.73
C GLY A 82 22.26 -6.54 -11.50
N ALA A 83 23.46 -6.07 -11.15
CA ALA A 83 24.19 -6.51 -9.95
C ALA A 83 24.09 -5.52 -8.77
N ASP A 84 23.53 -4.33 -9.01
CA ASP A 84 23.50 -3.24 -8.04
C ASP A 84 22.15 -3.11 -7.34
N ARG A 85 22.14 -2.30 -6.28
CA ARG A 85 20.91 -1.87 -5.62
C ARG A 85 20.36 -0.63 -6.32
N VAL A 86 19.07 -0.65 -6.62
CA VAL A 86 18.36 0.50 -7.19
C VAL A 86 17.18 0.85 -6.32
N SER A 87 17.01 2.15 -6.08
CA SER A 87 15.96 2.71 -5.23
C SER A 87 15.01 3.57 -6.05
N THR A 88 13.75 3.62 -5.62
CA THR A 88 12.77 4.61 -6.09
C THR A 88 11.83 4.98 -4.94
N GLN A 89 11.03 6.01 -5.16
CA GLN A 89 10.04 6.52 -4.20
C GLN A 89 8.65 6.50 -4.82
N GLY A 90 7.63 6.37 -3.97
CA GLY A 90 6.24 6.51 -4.35
C GLY A 90 5.40 7.02 -3.19
N ASN A 91 4.12 7.25 -3.46
CA ASN A 91 3.16 7.73 -2.47
C ASN A 91 1.88 6.91 -2.56
N PHE A 92 1.36 6.50 -1.41
CA PHE A 92 -0.05 6.09 -1.32
C PHE A 92 -0.90 7.29 -0.87
N ASP A 93 -2.13 7.33 -1.35
CA ASP A 93 -3.17 8.18 -0.77
C ASP A 93 -3.89 7.39 0.33
N PHE A 94 -4.04 8.02 1.50
CA PHE A 94 -4.70 7.49 2.68
C PHE A 94 -5.97 8.29 2.98
N THR A 95 -7.07 7.59 3.24
CA THR A 95 -8.37 8.14 3.58
C THR A 95 -8.97 7.41 4.76
N VAL A 96 -9.95 8.01 5.45
CA VAL A 96 -10.81 7.27 6.38
C VAL A 96 -12.06 6.88 5.62
N ASP A 97 -12.20 5.59 5.31
CA ASP A 97 -13.24 5.10 4.39
C ASP A 97 -14.53 4.74 5.12
N SER A 98 -14.43 4.20 6.34
CA SER A 98 -15.58 3.80 7.14
C SER A 98 -15.29 3.80 8.63
N ALA A 99 -16.35 3.70 9.43
CA ALA A 99 -16.28 3.66 10.88
C ALA A 99 -17.24 2.63 11.47
N THR A 100 -16.94 2.20 12.69
CA THR A 100 -17.86 1.48 13.56
C THR A 100 -17.99 2.18 14.91
N SER A 101 -19.19 2.14 15.49
CA SER A 101 -19.43 2.72 16.82
C SER A 101 -18.89 1.84 17.96
N ASP A 102 -18.86 0.53 17.76
CA ASP A 102 -18.56 -0.48 18.80
C ASP A 102 -17.60 -1.58 18.33
N GLY A 103 -16.93 -1.37 17.19
CA GLY A 103 -16.01 -2.33 16.59
C GLY A 103 -16.66 -3.26 15.58
N SER A 104 -18.00 -3.26 15.46
CA SER A 104 -18.75 -4.13 14.54
C SER A 104 -19.88 -3.42 13.81
N THR A 105 -20.62 -2.56 14.49
CA THR A 105 -21.78 -1.82 13.96
C THR A 105 -21.30 -0.63 13.16
N ALA A 106 -21.58 -0.63 11.85
CA ALA A 106 -21.26 0.50 10.97
C ALA A 106 -21.92 1.79 11.46
N ALA A 107 -21.17 2.89 11.40
CA ALA A 107 -21.63 4.20 11.84
C ALA A 107 -21.21 5.29 10.86
N GLU A 108 -22.05 6.31 10.71
CA GLU A 108 -21.70 7.54 10.00
C GLU A 108 -20.71 8.35 10.85
N PHE A 109 -19.76 9.03 10.21
CA PHE A 109 -18.73 9.78 10.93
C PHE A 109 -19.28 10.86 11.86
N LYS A 110 -20.40 11.49 11.49
CA LYS A 110 -21.07 12.52 12.29
C LYS A 110 -21.70 11.99 13.58
N ASP A 111 -21.90 10.67 13.67
CA ASP A 111 -22.57 10.02 14.80
C ASP A 111 -21.55 9.39 15.77
N LEU A 112 -20.25 9.47 15.46
CA LEU A 112 -19.19 9.05 16.37
C LEU A 112 -19.07 10.06 17.51
N THR A 113 -18.91 9.56 18.74
CA THR A 113 -18.46 10.40 19.85
C THR A 113 -17.08 10.97 19.54
N ASP A 114 -16.76 12.15 20.06
CA ASP A 114 -15.42 12.72 19.90
C ASP A 114 -14.34 11.84 20.52
N GLY A 115 -13.13 11.85 19.93
CA GLY A 115 -12.00 11.10 20.46
C GLY A 115 -10.86 10.93 19.47
N TYR A 116 -9.92 10.06 19.84
CA TYR A 116 -8.75 9.72 19.04
C TYR A 116 -8.72 8.22 18.75
N TRP A 117 -8.53 7.88 17.47
CA TRP A 117 -8.29 6.50 17.03
C TRP A 117 -6.84 6.37 16.61
N SER A 118 -6.20 5.29 17.02
CA SER A 118 -4.81 4.98 16.67
C SER A 118 -4.65 3.50 16.31
N GLY A 119 -3.62 3.20 15.53
CA GLY A 119 -3.34 1.86 15.04
C GLY A 119 -2.38 1.89 13.86
N ASP A 120 -1.92 0.71 13.46
CA ASP A 120 -0.98 0.56 12.35
C ASP A 120 -1.70 0.28 11.03
N VAL A 121 -1.36 1.09 10.02
CA VAL A 121 -1.70 0.79 8.63
C VAL A 121 -0.47 0.16 7.99
N ARG A 122 -0.58 -1.12 7.61
CA ARG A 122 0.53 -1.91 7.09
C ARG A 122 0.21 -2.37 5.68
N VAL A 123 1.13 -2.06 4.76
CA VAL A 123 1.09 -2.52 3.37
C VAL A 123 2.26 -3.47 3.15
N GLN A 124 1.97 -4.65 2.60
CA GLN A 124 2.97 -5.61 2.15
C GLN A 124 3.32 -5.32 0.70
N PHE A 125 4.60 -5.38 0.38
CA PHE A 125 5.10 -5.43 -0.99
C PHE A 125 5.63 -6.83 -1.28
N ASN A 126 5.28 -7.38 -2.44
CA ASN A 126 5.79 -8.66 -2.91
C ASN A 126 6.52 -8.45 -4.24
N ALA A 127 7.81 -8.79 -4.25
CA ALA A 127 8.71 -8.62 -5.39
C ALA A 127 9.10 -10.00 -5.93
N VAL A 128 8.97 -10.20 -7.24
CA VAL A 128 9.24 -11.47 -7.92
C VAL A 128 10.14 -11.22 -9.11
N TRP A 129 11.24 -11.97 -9.18
CA TRP A 129 12.12 -12.03 -10.34
C TRP A 129 11.89 -13.35 -11.07
N THR A 130 11.60 -13.28 -12.36
CA THR A 130 11.51 -14.45 -13.23
C THR A 130 12.85 -14.62 -13.92
N ILE A 131 13.45 -15.81 -13.87
CA ILE A 131 14.69 -16.18 -14.59
C ILE A 131 14.29 -16.97 -15.83
#